data_AF-A0A0D7WZX5-F1
#
_entry.id   AF-A0A0D7WZX5-F1
#
_cell.length_a   1.000
_cell.length_b   1.000
_cell.length_c   1.000
_cell.angle_alpha   90.00
_cell.angle_beta   90.00
_cell.angle_gamma   90.00
#
_symmetry.space_group_name_H-M   'P 1'
#
loop_
_entity.id
_entity.type
_entity.pdbx_description
1 polymer ?
#
loop_
_entity_poly.entity_id
_entity_poly.type
_entity_poly.pdbx_seq_one_letter_code
_entity_poly.pdbx_strand_id
1 'polypeptide(L)' 'MNTDKSIEQQLESARQRLHDLYKRYGFRHACVLEQSMLLDELINQYNRMSQNKIFIQLI' A
#
# COMPACT_ATOMS: atom_id res chain seq x y z
N MET A 1 24.28 4.93 -5.33
CA MET A 1 23.20 5.05 -4.33
C MET A 1 22.40 3.77 -4.39
N ASN A 2 22.56 2.87 -3.41
CA ASN A 2 21.86 1.59 -3.38
C ASN A 2 20.39 1.85 -3.07
N THR A 3 19.57 1.87 -4.13
CA THR A 3 18.10 1.98 -4.08
C THR A 3 17.50 0.66 -3.59
N ASP A 4 17.89 0.23 -2.41
CA ASP A 4 17.10 -0.73 -1.65
C ASP A 4 15.95 0.08 -1.04
N LYS A 5 14.93 0.35 -1.85
CA LYS A 5 13.73 1.03 -1.37
C LYS A 5 13.10 0.10 -0.34
N SER A 6 13.28 0.45 0.95
CA SER A 6 12.64 -0.24 2.07
C SER A 6 11.17 -0.48 1.73
N ILE A 7 10.64 -1.65 2.11
CA ILE A 7 9.24 -2.02 1.88
C ILE A 7 8.29 -0.90 2.35
N GLU A 8 8.69 -0.12 3.36
CA GLU A 8 8.00 1.08 3.84
C GLU A 8 7.83 2.16 2.75
N GLN A 9 8.85 2.43 1.94
CA GLN A 9 8.77 3.40 0.84
C GLN A 9 7.87 2.89 -0.30
N GLN A 10 7.86 1.57 -0.52
CA GLN A 10 6.96 0.94 -1.49
C GLN A 10 5.51 1.02 -1.00
N LEU A 11 5.29 0.81 0.30
CA LEU A 11 4.00 0.98 0.97
C LEU A 11 3.46 2.40 0.82
N GLU A 12 4.28 3.40 1.15
CA GLU A 12 3.89 4.81 1.10
C GLU A 12 3.57 5.23 -0.34
N SER A 13 4.40 4.81 -1.30
CA SER A 13 4.15 5.07 -2.73
C SER A 13 2.83 4.42 -3.19
N ALA A 14 2.55 3.19 -2.75
CA ALA A 14 1.32 2.49 -3.07
C ALA A 14 0.09 3.15 -2.40
N ARG A 15 0.22 3.65 -1.16
CA ARG A 15 -0.84 4.42 -0.48
C ARG A 15 -1.18 5.70 -1.23
N GLN A 16 -0.15 6.49 -1.59
CA GLN A 16 -0.36 7.73 -2.34
C GLN A 16 -1.05 7.44 -3.68
N ARG A 17 -0.62 6.40 -4.39
CA ARG A 17 -1.21 6.02 -5.67
C ARG A 17 -2.67 5.55 -5.52
N LEU A 18 -2.98 4.80 -4.45
CA LEU A 18 -4.34 4.43 -4.10
C LEU A 18 -5.19 5.67 -3.84
N HIS A 19 -4.69 6.61 -3.03
CA HIS A 19 -5.40 7.83 -2.66
C HIS A 19 -5.67 8.72 -3.89
N ASP A 20 -4.71 8.86 -4.79
CA ASP A 20 -4.89 9.60 -6.05
C ASP A 20 -5.93 8.94 -6.97
N LEU A 21 -5.85 7.61 -7.14
CA LEU A 21 -6.84 6.86 -7.93
C LEU A 21 -8.23 6.95 -7.29
N TYR A 22 -8.31 6.88 -5.97
CA TYR A 22 -9.55 7.01 -5.22
C TYR A 22 -10.16 8.40 -5.40
N LYS A 23 -9.35 9.46 -5.32
CA LYS A 23 -9.78 10.84 -5.52
C LYS A 23 -10.21 11.11 -6.96
N ARG A 24 -9.60 10.44 -7.93
CA ARG A 24 -9.85 10.64 -9.37
C ARG A 24 -10.98 9.81 -9.93
N TYR A 25 -11.13 8.56 -9.48
CA TYR A 25 -12.05 7.59 -10.05
C TYR A 25 -13.09 7.05 -9.05
N GLY A 26 -12.88 7.23 -7.74
CA GLY A 26 -13.76 6.73 -6.68
C GLY A 26 -13.61 5.23 -6.38
N PHE A 27 -14.31 4.75 -5.34
CA PHE A 27 -14.24 3.36 -4.83
C PHE A 27 -14.59 2.29 -5.88
N ARG A 28 -15.33 2.64 -6.93
CA ARG A 28 -15.90 1.66 -7.88
C ARG A 28 -15.00 1.33 -9.06
N HIS A 29 -13.81 1.94 -9.16
CA HIS A 29 -12.92 1.67 -10.28
C HIS A 29 -12.08 0.43 -10.02
N ALA A 30 -12.04 -0.49 -10.98
CA ALA A 30 -11.23 -1.71 -10.91
C ALA A 30 -9.75 -1.41 -10.58
N CYS A 31 -9.22 -0.30 -11.10
CA CYS A 31 -7.86 0.14 -10.80
C CYS A 31 -7.62 0.48 -9.31
N VAL A 32 -8.64 0.98 -8.60
CA VAL A 32 -8.54 1.25 -7.15
C VAL A 32 -8.53 -0.07 -6.39
N LEU A 33 -9.37 -1.03 -6.78
CA LEU A 33 -9.43 -2.36 -6.17
C LEU A 33 -8.12 -3.15 -6.38
N GLU A 34 -7.58 -3.16 -7.59
CA GLU A 34 -6.28 -3.79 -7.89
C GLU A 34 -5.15 -3.13 -7.12
N GLN A 35 -5.15 -1.79 -7.06
CA GLN A 35 -4.14 -1.05 -6.31
C GLN A 35 -4.27 -1.30 -4.79
N SER A 36 -5.48 -1.51 -4.27
CA SER A 36 -5.73 -1.93 -2.88
C SER A 36 -5.17 -3.31 -2.61
N MET A 37 -5.43 -4.28 -3.48
CA MET A 37 -4.89 -5.64 -3.33
C MET A 37 -3.36 -5.66 -3.31
N LEU A 38 -2.72 -4.87 -4.19
CA LEU A 38 -1.27 -4.70 -4.21
C LEU A 38 -0.73 -4.08 -2.92
N LEU A 39 -1.44 -3.07 -2.39
CA LEU A 39 -1.08 -2.45 -1.12
C LEU A 39 -1.23 -3.44 0.04
N ASP A 40 -2.32 -4.21 0.09
CA ASP A 40 -2.57 -5.24 1.10
C ASP A 40 -1.48 -6.33 1.07
N GLU A 41 -1.05 -6.77 -0.11
CA GLU A 41 0.03 -7.75 -0.23
C GLU A 41 1.37 -7.19 0.28
N LEU A 42 1.69 -5.94 -0.04
CA LEU A 42 2.87 -5.24 0.48
C LEU A 42 2.80 -5.07 2.02
N ILE A 43 1.64 -4.70 2.56
CA ILE A 43 1.40 -4.63 4.01
C ILE A 43 1.60 -6.00 4.64
N ASN A 44 1.08 -7.06 4.01
CA ASN A 44 1.19 -8.42 4.54
C ASN A 44 2.65 -8.92 4.51
N GLN A 45 3.41 -8.61 3.46
CA GLN A 45 4.85 -8.87 3.40
C GLN A 45 5.61 -8.09 4.48
N TYR A 46 5.30 -6.80 4.65
CA TYR A 46 5.88 -5.98 5.72
C TYR A 46 5.55 -6.55 7.10
N ASN A 47 4.30 -6.93 7.37
CA ASN A 47 3.87 -7.53 8.64
C ASN A 47 4.52 -8.89 8.90
N ARG A 48 4.78 -9.69 7.86
CA ARG A 48 5.51 -10.95 7.98
C ARG A 48 6.98 -10.76 8.30
N MET A 49 7.61 -9.75 7.69
CA MET A 49 9.01 -9.39 7.98
C MET A 49 9.15 -8.69 9.34
N SER A 50 8.18 -7.85 9.69
CA SER A 50 8.08 -7.07 10.93
C SER A 50 7.10 -7.78 11.88
N GLN A 51 7.54 -8.91 12.43
CA GLN A 51 6.84 -9.88 13.28
C GLN A 51 5.90 -9.30 14.38
N ASN A 52 4.74 -8.73 14.01
CA ASN A 52 3.74 -8.05 14.85
C ASN A 52 3.98 -6.55 15.12
N LYS A 53 3.71 -5.69 14.15
CA LYS A 53 3.14 -4.36 14.46
C LYS A 53 2.00 -4.04 13.51
N ILE A 54 0.80 -4.23 14.05
CA ILE A 54 -0.51 -3.85 13.53
C ILE A 54 -0.42 -2.45 12.89
N PHE A 55 -0.24 -2.39 11.58
CA PHE A 55 -0.57 -1.20 10.78
C PHE A 55 -2.03 -1.34 10.29
N ILE A 56 -2.94 -1.69 11.22
CA ILE A 56 -4.38 -1.45 11.06
C ILE A 56 -4.72 -0.21 11.89
N GLN A 57 -3.97 0.86 11.68
CA GLN A 57 -4.37 2.19 12.11
C GLN A 57 -4.45 3.07 10.86
N LEU A 58 -5.68 3.50 10.61
CA LEU A 58 -6.12 4.43 9.59
C LEU A 58 -6.29 3.86 8.18
N ILE A 59 -7.48 3.27 8.03
CA ILE A 59 -8.49 3.69 7.03
C ILE A 59 -8.33 5.17 6.67
#